data_AF-A0A661E9A4-F1
#
_entry.id   AF-A0A661E9A4-F1
#
_cell.length_a   1.000
_cell.length_b   1.000
_cell.length_c   1.000
_cell.angle_alpha   90.00
_cell.angle_beta   90.00
_cell.angle_gamma   90.00
#
_symmetry.space_group_name_H-M   'P 1'
#
loop_
_entity.id
_entity.type
_entity.pdbx_description
1 polymer ?
#
loop_
_entity_poly.entity_id
_entity_poly.type
_entity_poly.pdbx_seq_one_letter_code
_entity_poly.pdbx_strand_id
1 'polypeptide(L)'
;MFLLGLGTLVFIISNIKELKRLPFAERLLASFYVLTLAWAMTVLESLFLPNILNYIEHCCYFISSALFLSWVWKMSSMDGDKF
;
A
#
# COMPACT_ATOMS: atom_id res chain seq x y z
N MET A 1 13.61 -3.84 0.28
CA MET A 1 12.15 -3.99 0.52
C MET A 1 11.38 -4.38 -0.73
N PHE A 2 11.75 -3.91 -1.93
CA PHE A 2 11.03 -4.22 -3.17
C PHE A 2 10.80 -5.72 -3.45
N LEU A 3 11.82 -6.58 -3.30
CA LEU A 3 11.65 -8.04 -3.49
C LEU A 3 10.64 -8.66 -2.51
N LEU A 4 10.62 -8.22 -1.26
CA LEU A 4 9.62 -8.64 -0.27
C LEU A 4 8.23 -8.12 -0.64
N GLY A 5 8.16 -6.88 -1.13
CA GLY A 5 6.94 -6.30 -1.68
C GLY A 5 6.37 -7.14 -2.84
N LEU A 6 7.20 -7.55 -3.80
CA LEU A 6 6.80 -8.42 -4.89
C LEU A 6 6.35 -9.80 -4.41
N GLY A 7 7.08 -10.43 -3.49
CA GLY A 7 6.67 -11.71 -2.92
C GLY A 7 5.30 -11.61 -2.22
N THR A 8 5.10 -10.54 -1.45
CA THR A 8 3.83 -10.26 -0.78
C THR A 8 2.72 -9.94 -1.81
N LEU A 9 3.04 -9.26 -2.91
CA LEU A 9 2.11 -8.97 -3.99
C LEU A 9 1.61 -10.26 -4.65
N VAL A 10 2.53 -11.20 -4.94
CA VAL A 10 2.18 -12.54 -5.46
C VAL A 10 1.29 -13.29 -4.47
N PHE A 11 1.60 -13.23 -3.17
CA PHE A 11 0.78 -13.82 -2.13
C PHE A 11 -0.63 -13.20 -2.06
N ILE A 12 -0.72 -11.87 -2.14
CA ILE A 12 -1.99 -11.12 -2.16
C ILE A 12 -2.84 -11.52 -3.36
N ILE A 13 -2.25 -11.56 -4.56
CA ILE A 13 -2.98 -11.94 -5.78
C ILE A 13 -3.46 -13.39 -5.70
N SER A 14 -2.62 -14.29 -5.17
CA SER A 14 -2.97 -15.70 -4.98
C SER A 14 -4.11 -15.89 -3.96
N ASN A 15 -4.19 -15.04 -2.95
CA ASN A 15 -5.17 -15.11 -1.87
C ASN A 15 -6.21 -13.98 -1.91
N ILE A 16 -6.40 -13.36 -3.08
CA ILE A 16 -7.20 -12.13 -3.21
C ILE A 16 -8.66 -12.32 -2.77
N LYS A 17 -9.19 -13.54 -2.95
CA LYS A 17 -10.56 -13.90 -2.55
C LYS A 17 -10.76 -13.82 -1.04
N GLU A 18 -9.79 -14.33 -0.28
CA GLU A 18 -9.82 -14.32 1.18
C GLU A 18 -9.55 -12.91 1.71
N LEU A 19 -8.60 -12.18 1.12
CA LEU A 19 -8.29 -10.81 1.52
C LEU A 19 -9.47 -9.85 1.29
N LYS A 20 -10.24 -10.04 0.21
CA LYS A 20 -11.44 -9.23 -0.07
C LYS A 20 -12.58 -9.43 0.94
N ARG A 21 -12.50 -10.44 1.81
CA ARG A 21 -13.46 -10.62 2.92
C ARG A 21 -13.23 -9.61 4.06
N LEU A 22 -12.05 -8.98 4.12
CA LEU A 22 -11.77 -7.97 5.12
C LEU A 22 -12.63 -6.71 4.88
N PRO A 23 -13.12 -6.07 5.95
CA PRO A 23 -13.87 -4.83 5.82
C PRO A 23 -13.01 -3.77 5.14
N PHE A 24 -13.55 -3.14 4.10
CA PHE A 24 -12.88 -2.12 3.30
C PHE A 24 -11.51 -2.55 2.74
N ALA A 25 -11.33 -3.85 2.42
CA ALA A 25 -10.07 -4.41 1.90
C ALA A 25 -9.47 -3.62 0.72
N GLU A 26 -10.30 -2.98 -0.10
CA GLU A 26 -9.86 -2.15 -1.22
C GLU A 26 -8.88 -1.05 -0.81
N ARG A 27 -9.07 -0.42 0.37
CA ARG A 27 -8.19 0.64 0.87
C ARG A 27 -6.84 0.10 1.32
N LEU A 28 -6.84 -1.06 2.00
CA LEU A 28 -5.64 -1.77 2.42
C LEU A 28 -4.83 -2.29 1.22
N LEU A 29 -5.52 -2.84 0.22
CA LEU A 29 -4.90 -3.29 -1.02
C LEU A 29 -4.32 -2.11 -1.81
N ALA A 30 -5.08 -1.02 -1.94
CA ALA A 30 -4.63 0.19 -2.61
C ALA A 30 -3.39 0.79 -1.92
N SER A 31 -3.37 0.87 -0.57
CA SER A 31 -2.19 1.34 0.15
C SER A 31 -0.98 0.46 -0.13
N PHE A 32 -1.14 -0.86 -0.12
CA PHE A 32 -0.05 -1.80 -0.41
C PHE A 32 0.48 -1.69 -1.85
N TYR A 33 -0.41 -1.53 -2.84
CA TYR A 33 0.01 -1.34 -4.23
C TYR A 33 0.80 -0.04 -4.41
N VAL A 34 0.35 1.06 -3.80
CA VAL A 34 1.07 2.34 -3.83
C VAL A 34 2.42 2.24 -3.12
N LEU A 35 2.49 1.52 -2.00
CA LEU A 35 3.76 1.26 -1.29
C LEU A 35 4.75 0.47 -2.15
N THR A 36 4.28 -0.56 -2.84
CA THR A 36 5.11 -1.38 -3.73
C THR A 36 5.59 -0.55 -4.93
N LEU A 37 4.75 0.35 -5.44
CA LEU A 37 5.12 1.30 -6.48
C LEU A 37 6.20 2.28 -5.98
N ALA A 38 6.09 2.79 -4.75
CA ALA A 38 7.12 3.63 -4.13
C ALA A 38 8.48 2.92 -4.13
N TRP A 39 8.50 1.63 -3.73
CA TRP A 39 9.72 0.82 -3.75
C TRP A 39 10.25 0.54 -5.16
N ALA A 40 9.38 0.45 -6.17
CA ALA A 40 9.82 0.39 -7.56
C ALA A 40 10.50 1.69 -7.99
N MET A 41 9.97 2.85 -7.55
CA MET A 41 10.58 4.15 -7.80
C MET A 41 11.95 4.27 -7.13
N THR A 42 12.14 3.78 -5.90
CA THR A 42 13.47 3.77 -5.25
C THR A 42 14.49 2.96 -6.04
N VAL A 43 14.07 1.82 -6.60
CA VAL A 43 14.94 1.00 -7.47
C VAL A 43 15.27 1.75 -8.76
N LEU A 44 14.29 2.40 -9.38
CA LEU A 44 14.51 3.19 -10.59
C LEU A 44 15.34 4.45 -10.33
N GLU A 45 15.18 5.10 -9.16
CA GLU A 45 15.94 6.26 -8.71
C GLU A 45 17.43 5.95 -8.68
N SER A 46 17.79 4.76 -8.21
CA SER A 46 19.17 4.28 -8.19
C SER A 46 19.79 4.13 -9.59
N LEU A 47 18.96 4.11 -10.64
CA LEU A 47 19.38 3.93 -12.04
C LEU A 47 19.20 5.20 -12.88
N PHE A 48 18.21 6.04 -12.58
CA PHE A 48 17.79 7.18 -13.42
C PHE A 48 17.24 8.36 -12.60
N LEU A 49 17.39 9.59 -13.13
CA LEU A 49 16.73 10.84 -12.67
C LEU A 49 16.42 10.91 -11.15
N PRO A 50 17.44 10.90 -10.27
CA PRO A 50 17.27 10.64 -8.84
C PRO A 50 16.34 11.65 -8.17
N ASN A 51 16.49 12.94 -8.45
CA ASN A 51 15.68 13.98 -7.80
C ASN A 51 14.17 13.84 -8.08
N ILE A 52 13.77 13.53 -9.32
CA ILE A 52 12.35 13.44 -9.68
C ILE A 52 11.73 12.16 -9.10
N LEU A 53 12.44 11.03 -9.22
CA LEU A 53 11.96 9.76 -8.69
C LEU A 53 11.90 9.77 -7.16
N ASN A 54 12.81 10.46 -6.49
CA ASN A 54 12.78 10.70 -5.06
C ASN A 54 11.47 11.42 -4.62
N TYR A 55 11.08 12.49 -5.30
CA TYR A 55 9.83 13.19 -5.00
C TYR A 55 8.60 12.28 -5.22
N ILE A 56 8.58 11.52 -6.31
CA ILE A 56 7.48 10.59 -6.60
C ILE A 56 7.40 9.50 -5.54
N GLU A 57 8.53 8.94 -5.14
CA GLU A 57 8.61 7.95 -4.06
C GLU A 57 8.02 8.50 -2.77
N HIS A 58 8.44 9.69 -2.34
CA HIS A 58 7.92 10.32 -1.13
C HIS A 58 6.41 10.60 -1.21
N CYS A 59 5.92 11.07 -2.37
CA CYS A 59 4.48 11.21 -2.60
C CYS A 59 3.75 9.86 -2.49
N CYS A 60 4.31 8.78 -3.05
CA CYS A 60 3.73 7.45 -2.95
C CYS A 60 3.68 6.96 -1.49
N TYR A 61 4.74 7.17 -0.70
CA TYR A 61 4.72 6.82 0.73
C TYR A 61 3.64 7.59 1.49
N PHE A 62 3.48 8.89 1.20
CA PHE A 62 2.44 9.70 1.82
C PHE A 62 1.03 9.19 1.48
N ILE A 63 0.76 8.95 0.18
CA ILE A 63 -0.53 8.43 -0.29
C ILE A 63 -0.81 7.04 0.31
N SER A 64 0.18 6.15 0.31
CA SER A 64 0.06 4.82 0.93
C SER A 64 -0.32 4.94 2.41
N SER A 65 0.38 5.81 3.16
CA SER A 65 0.14 6.02 4.58
C SER A 65 -1.25 6.60 4.84
N ALA A 66 -1.69 7.56 4.02
CA ALA A 66 -3.03 8.14 4.10
C ALA A 66 -4.13 7.11 3.81
N LEU A 67 -3.96 6.26 2.79
CA LEU A 67 -4.89 5.18 2.49
C LEU A 67 -4.96 4.15 3.62
N PHE A 68 -3.80 3.76 4.17
CA PHE A 68 -3.73 2.84 5.30
C PHE A 68 -4.41 3.42 6.54
N LEU A 69 -4.12 4.68 6.88
CA LEU A 69 -4.79 5.39 7.97
C LEU A 69 -6.30 5.45 7.76
N SER A 70 -6.75 5.72 6.53
CA SER A 70 -8.17 5.74 6.18
C SER A 70 -8.85 4.37 6.30
N TRP A 71 -8.09 3.28 6.18
CA TRP A 71 -8.57 1.92 6.41
C TRP A 71 -8.67 1.64 7.90
N VAL A 72 -7.64 1.96 8.68
CA VAL A 72 -7.63 1.81 10.15
C VAL A 72 -8.77 2.60 10.79
N TRP A 73 -8.98 3.86 10.37
CA TRP A 73 -10.05 4.70 10.90
C TRP A 73 -11.43 4.09 10.65
N LYS A 74 -11.66 3.60 9.43
CA LYS A 74 -12.92 2.95 9.07
C LYS A 74 -13.15 1.65 9.82
N MET A 75 -12.09 0.86 10.01
CA MET A 75 -12.18 -0.38 10.76
C MET A 75 -12.49 -0.10 12.23
N SER A 76 -11.84 0.89 12.84
CA SER A 76 -12.12 1.32 14.21
C SER A 76 -13.53 1.89 14.40
N SER A 77 -14.06 2.64 13.43
CA SER A 77 -15.44 3.16 13.52
C SER A 77 -16.49 2.06 13.46
N MET A 78 -16.24 0.95 12.73
CA MET A 78 -17.17 -0.18 12.67
C MET A 78 -17.30 -0.93 14.00
N ASP A 79 -16.25 -0.97 14.82
CA ASP A 79 -16.32 -1.59 16.15
C ASP A 79 -16.92 -0.65 17.21
N GLY A 80 -16.88 0.68 16.99
CA GLY A 80 -17.51 1.67 17.86
C GLY A 80 -19.05 1.67 17.82
N ASP A 81 -19.66 1.28 16.69
CA ASP A 81 -21.12 1.19 16.53
C ASP A 81 -21.76 -0.05 17.17
N LYS A 82 -20.98 -0.91 17.83
CA LYS A 82 -21.46 -2.13 18.51
C LYS A 82 -21.71 -1.96 20.01
N PHE A 83 -21.67 -0.74 20.55
CA PHE A 83 -21.88 -0.45 21.98
C PHE A 83 -23.01 0.52 22.22
#